data_AF-G8NR25-F1
#
_entry.id   AF-G8NR25-F1
#
_cell.length_a   1.000
_cell.length_b   1.000
_cell.length_c   1.000
_cell.angle_alpha   90.00
_cell.angle_beta   90.00
_cell.angle_gamma   90.00
#
_symmetry.space_group_name_H-M   'P 1'
#
loop_
_entity.id
_entity.type
_entity.pdbx_description
1 polymer ?
#
loop_
_entity_poly.entity_id
_entity_poly.type
_entity_poly.pdbx_seq_one_letter_code
_entity_poly.pdbx_strand_id
1 'polypeptide(L)' 'MRLLDALASAFINTFGITQPSEQTRRHASWFILGLLMIALAVVVAVGMVLYHFMHS' A
#
# COMPACT_ATOMS: atom_id res chain seq x y z
N MET A 1 -11.21 6.73 -6.15
CA MET A 1 -9.99 6.19 -6.81
C MET A 1 -8.92 7.25 -7.10
N ARG A 2 -9.24 8.56 -7.16
CA ARG A 2 -8.24 9.63 -7.43
C ARG A 2 -6.95 9.58 -6.59
N LEU A 3 -7.05 9.27 -5.29
CA LEU A 3 -5.87 9.18 -4.42
C LEU A 3 -5.00 7.94 -4.75
N LEU A 4 -5.62 6.78 -4.96
CA LEU A 4 -4.91 5.55 -5.33
C LEU A 4 -4.29 5.67 -6.73
N ASP A 5 -4.99 6.27 -7.69
CA ASP A 5 -4.44 6.57 -9.02
C ASP A 5 -3.24 7.53 -8.89
N ALA A 6 -3.31 8.55 -8.04
CA ALA A 6 -2.19 9.47 -7.80
C ALA A 6 -0.98 8.78 -7.16
N LEU A 7 -1.20 7.89 -6.18
CA LEU A 7 -0.15 7.09 -5.56
C LEU A 7 0.47 6.10 -6.55
N ALA A 8 -0.36 5.43 -7.35
CA ALA A 8 0.09 4.52 -8.40
C ALA A 8 0.89 5.28 -9.47
N SER A 9 0.42 6.45 -9.92
CA SER A 9 1.14 7.31 -10.86
C SER A 9 2.46 7.80 -10.28
N ALA A 10 2.51 8.23 -9.01
CA ALA A 10 3.75 8.66 -8.36
C ALA A 10 4.77 7.52 -8.25
N PHE A 11 4.33 6.32 -7.88
CA PHE A 11 5.18 5.12 -7.85
C PHE A 11 5.70 4.76 -9.25
N ILE A 12 4.81 4.67 -10.25
CA ILE A 12 5.17 4.35 -11.64
C ILE A 12 6.18 5.35 -12.19
N ASN A 13 5.97 6.65 -11.94
CA ASN A 13 6.86 7.72 -12.42
C ASN A 13 8.20 7.73 -11.68
N THR A 14 8.22 7.41 -10.38
CA THR A 14 9.44 7.35 -9.56
C THR A 14 10.34 6.18 -9.97
N PHE A 15 9.75 5.04 -10.30
CA PHE A 15 10.49 3.83 -10.68
C PHE A 15 10.63 3.66 -12.21
N GLY A 16 10.16 4.63 -13.02
CA GLY A 16 10.28 4.60 -14.48
C GLY A 16 9.56 3.43 -15.14
N ILE A 17 8.51 2.90 -14.51
CA ILE A 17 7.76 1.74 -15.01
C ILE A 17 6.90 2.20 -16.20
N THR A 18 6.88 1.43 -17.29
CA THR A 18 6.03 1.71 -18.46
C THR A 18 4.58 1.93 -18.05
N GLN A 19 3.92 2.96 -18.58
CA GLN A 19 2.54 3.26 -18.21
C GLN A 19 1.61 2.07 -18.52
N PRO A 20 0.98 1.49 -17.49
CA PRO A 20 0.11 0.33 -17.69
C PRO A 20 -1.16 0.74 -18.43
N SER A 21 -1.72 -0.18 -19.23
CA SER A 21 -3.05 -0.02 -19.82
C SER A 21 -4.11 0.22 -18.73
N GLU A 22 -5.26 0.81 -19.05
CA GLU A 22 -6.30 1.11 -18.05
C GLU A 22 -6.73 -0.11 -17.22
N GLN A 23 -6.77 -1.29 -17.85
CA GLN A 23 -7.11 -2.54 -17.20
C GLN A 23 -6.02 -2.96 -16.19
N THR A 24 -4.75 -2.87 -16.59
CA THR A 24 -3.61 -3.15 -15.71
C THR A 24 -3.52 -2.12 -14.57
N ARG A 25 -3.90 -0.85 -14.80
CA ARG A 25 -3.91 0.20 -13.77
C ARG A 25 -4.89 -0.08 -12.64
N ARG A 26 -6.09 -0.60 -12.96
CA ARG A 26 -7.05 -1.05 -11.94
C ARG A 26 -6.51 -2.20 -11.12
N HIS A 27 -5.91 -3.21 -11.75
CA HIS A 27 -5.34 -4.36 -11.06
C HIS A 27 -4.16 -3.93 -10.16
N ALA A 28 -3.27 -3.07 -10.65
CA ALA A 28 -2.17 -2.51 -9.88
C ALA A 28 -2.65 -1.69 -8.68
N SER A 29 -3.71 -0.89 -8.85
CA SER A 29 -4.30 -0.11 -7.75
C SER A 29 -4.84 -0.98 -6.63
N TRP A 30 -5.51 -2.09 -6.96
CA TRP A 30 -5.98 -3.07 -5.99
C TRP A 30 -4.83 -3.80 -5.29
N PHE A 31 -3.79 -4.16 -6.04
CA PHE A 31 -2.59 -4.76 -5.48
C PHE A 31 -1.89 -3.83 -4.49
N ILE A 32 -1.67 -2.56 -4.87
CA ILE A 32 -1.07 -1.54 -4.00
C ILE A 32 -1.91 -1.31 -2.75
N LEU A 33 -3.24 -1.24 -2.89
CA LEU A 33 -4.14 -1.12 -1.74
C LEU A 33 -4.01 -2.31 -0.78
N GLY A 34 -3.98 -3.53 -1.31
CA GLY A 34 -3.77 -4.74 -0.50
C GLY A 34 -2.44 -4.72 0.25
N LEU A 35 -1.37 -4.30 -0.44
CA LEU A 35 -0.03 -4.21 0.13
C LEU A 35 0.04 -3.15 1.25
N LEU A 36 -0.63 -2.02 1.06
CA LEU A 36 -0.77 -0.97 2.09
C LEU A 36 -1.54 -1.48 3.33
N MET A 37 -2.63 -2.22 3.13
CA MET A 37 -3.41 -2.80 4.24
C MET A 37 -2.61 -3.83 5.03
N ILE A 38 -1.83 -4.66 4.36
CA ILE A 38 -0.94 -5.63 5.01
C ILE A 38 0.14 -4.91 5.82
N ALA A 39 0.80 -3.91 5.23
CA ALA A 39 1.82 -3.13 5.94
C ALA A 39 1.25 -2.45 7.19
N LEU A 40 0.06 -1.85 7.08
CA LEU A 40 -0.63 -1.25 8.21
C LEU A 40 -0.96 -2.30 9.30
N ALA A 41 -1.48 -3.46 8.91
CA ALA A 41 -1.79 -4.55 9.84
C ALA A 41 -0.55 -5.03 10.60
N VAL A 42 0.61 -5.16 9.91
CA VAL A 42 1.88 -5.53 10.55
C VAL A 42 2.30 -4.48 11.58
N VAL A 43 2.27 -3.20 11.23
CA VAL A 43 2.64 -2.12 12.16
C VAL A 43 1.72 -2.11 13.39
N VAL A 44 0.41 -2.26 13.18
CA VAL A 44 -0.58 -2.33 14.27
C VAL A 44 -0.35 -3.55 15.16
N ALA A 45 -0.09 -4.73 14.57
CA ALA A 45 0.18 -5.96 15.31
C ALA A 45 1.44 -5.82 16.18
N VAL A 46 2.54 -5.31 15.61
CA VAL A 46 3.78 -5.05 16.36
C VAL A 46 3.53 -4.05 17.49
N GLY A 47 2.83 -2.95 17.21
CA GLY A 47 2.47 -1.95 18.22
C GLY A 47 1.65 -2.53 19.36
N MET A 48 0.66 -3.38 19.07
CA MET A 48 -0.15 -4.06 20.10
C MET A 48 0.67 -5.03 20.94
N VAL A 49 1.55 -5.81 20.30
CA VAL A 49 2.45 -6.74 21.02
C VAL A 49 3.36 -5.97 21.98
N LEU A 50 4.01 -4.90 21.51
CA LEU A 50 4.87 -4.08 22.36
C LEU A 50 4.09 -3.40 23.49
N TYR A 51 2.92 -2.83 23.19
CA TYR A 51 2.06 -2.22 24.19
C TYR A 51 1.65 -3.22 25.27
N HIS A 52 1.25 -4.43 24.88
CA HIS A 52 0.90 -5.51 25.78
C HIS A 52 2.08 -5.89 26.69
N PHE A 53 3.27 -6.09 26.13
CA PHE A 53 4.48 -6.41 26.93
C PHE A 53 4.89 -5.29 27.88
N MET A 54 4.65 -4.02 27.54
CA MET A 54 5.03 -2.89 28.39
C MET A 54 4.01 -2.59 29.50
N HIS A 55 2.76 -3.04 29.36
CA HIS A 55 1.66 -2.76 30.28
C HIS A 55 1.08 -4.01 30.95
N SER A 56 1.73 -5.17 30.79
CA SER A 56 1.43 -6.42 31.50
C SER A 56 2.55 -6.75 32.47
#